data_AF-A0A2P4PRD6-F1
#
_entry.id   AF-A0A2P4PRD6-F1
#
_cell.length_a   1.000
_cell.length_b   1.000
_cell.length_c   1.000
_cell.angle_alpha   90.00
_cell.angle_beta   90.00
_cell.angle_gamma   90.00
#
_symmetry.space_group_name_H-M   'P 1'
#
loop_
_entity.id
_entity.type
_entity.pdbx_description
1 polymer ?
#
loop_
_entity_poly.entity_id
_entity_poly.type
_entity_poly.pdbx_seq_one_letter_code
_entity_poly.pdbx_strand_id
1 'polypeptide(L)'
;MSLLGLVEDGSRAGQGSQSKQATMQDQATSPIMIEDDDDNQSNSDNLENQSNANSGDDTNVQESESQSRRNSSRRRTSPRITREQEKFQALLQELSTTCLLYTSRSENVDYEEEDANGSVSQSLARLYQKATRAGLRVTKANQDEILCWYKYAEGFKNRVREIRSQDSSATDPTARSRVYREVTQHLPGITEANLRKKTQKARNIYKVFVRIGTNKIKRVKSFSADAISSLSSTQIQSIIDRFS
;
A
#
# COMPACT_ATOMS: atom_id res chain seq x y z
N MET A 1 73.37 28.40 1.80
CA MET A 1 74.57 27.95 1.06
C MET A 1 74.32 26.53 0.59
N SER A 2 74.47 26.30 -0.72
CA SER A 2 74.30 25.02 -1.41
C SER A 2 75.25 23.93 -0.90
N LEU A 3 74.83 22.65 -0.92
CA LEU A 3 75.47 21.65 -1.79
C LEU A 3 74.64 20.35 -1.89
N LEU A 4 74.57 19.86 -3.13
CA LEU A 4 74.10 18.56 -3.60
C LEU A 4 75.12 17.44 -3.28
N GLY A 5 74.69 16.18 -3.32
CA GLY A 5 75.59 15.05 -3.63
C GLY A 5 75.09 13.66 -3.23
N LEU A 6 74.67 12.88 -4.25
CA LEU A 6 74.34 11.44 -4.24
C LEU A 6 75.52 10.52 -3.82
N VAL A 7 75.24 9.27 -3.41
CA VAL A 7 75.48 8.02 -4.19
C VAL A 7 75.17 6.75 -3.35
N GLU A 8 74.65 5.74 -4.09
CA GLU A 8 74.33 4.31 -3.85
C GLU A 8 75.36 3.51 -3.01
N ASP A 9 75.08 2.36 -2.40
CA ASP A 9 74.67 1.09 -3.06
C ASP A 9 74.39 -0.02 -2.02
N GLY A 10 73.61 -1.05 -2.37
CA GLY A 10 73.44 -2.22 -1.48
C GLY A 10 72.26 -3.18 -1.65
N SER A 11 72.14 -3.84 -2.81
CA SER A 11 71.78 -5.27 -3.01
C SER A 11 70.60 -5.96 -2.26
N ARG A 12 69.55 -6.26 -3.05
CA ARG A 12 69.12 -7.61 -3.56
C ARG A 12 68.60 -8.71 -2.59
N ALA A 13 67.30 -9.01 -2.76
CA ALA A 13 66.60 -10.33 -2.91
C ALA A 13 65.22 -10.22 -2.21
N GLY A 14 64.07 -10.61 -2.74
CA GLY A 14 63.69 -11.52 -3.81
C GLY A 14 62.43 -12.27 -3.34
N GLN A 15 61.49 -12.53 -4.26
CA GLN A 15 60.22 -13.27 -4.11
C GLN A 15 59.05 -12.42 -3.56
N GLY A 16 57.96 -12.15 -4.29
CA GLY A 16 57.37 -12.87 -5.42
C GLY A 16 56.10 -13.57 -4.96
N SER A 17 54.97 -12.88 -5.04
CA SER A 17 53.64 -13.50 -4.99
C SER A 17 52.70 -12.70 -5.87
N GLN A 18 52.61 -13.14 -7.12
CA GLN A 18 51.58 -12.75 -8.07
C GLN A 18 50.25 -13.27 -7.54
N SER A 19 49.35 -12.39 -7.09
CA SER A 19 47.94 -12.73 -6.95
C SER A 19 47.22 -12.40 -8.25
N LYS A 20 46.57 -13.41 -8.79
CA LYS A 20 45.99 -13.47 -10.13
C LYS A 20 44.83 -12.49 -10.26
N GLN A 21 44.88 -11.62 -11.26
CA GLN A 21 43.72 -10.92 -11.80
C GLN A 21 42.73 -11.94 -12.36
N ALA A 22 41.50 -11.93 -11.86
CA ALA A 22 40.37 -12.59 -12.50
C ALA A 22 39.69 -11.57 -13.43
N THR A 23 39.95 -11.69 -14.73
CA THR A 23 39.17 -11.01 -15.77
C THR A 23 37.82 -11.71 -15.87
N MET A 24 36.76 -11.10 -15.36
CA MET A 24 35.40 -11.60 -15.57
C MET A 24 34.96 -11.22 -16.98
N GLN A 25 34.72 -12.26 -17.80
CA GLN A 25 34.14 -12.15 -19.13
C GLN A 25 32.74 -11.57 -19.07
N ASP A 26 32.51 -10.59 -19.95
CA ASP A 26 31.23 -9.98 -20.25
C ASP A 26 30.32 -11.04 -20.89
N GLN A 27 29.33 -11.54 -20.14
CA GLN A 27 28.25 -12.34 -20.70
C GLN A 27 27.07 -11.42 -20.94
N ALA A 28 26.80 -11.19 -22.22
CA ALA A 28 25.61 -10.51 -22.71
C ALA A 28 24.36 -11.16 -22.12
N THR A 29 23.75 -10.48 -21.16
CA THR A 29 22.41 -10.83 -20.68
C THR A 29 21.42 -10.22 -21.66
N SER A 30 20.77 -11.06 -22.45
CA SER A 30 19.65 -10.67 -23.32
C SER A 30 18.60 -9.90 -22.51
N PRO A 31 17.98 -8.84 -23.07
CA PRO A 31 16.94 -8.10 -22.38
C PRO A 31 15.72 -9.00 -22.16
N ILE A 32 15.25 -9.06 -20.92
CA ILE A 32 13.94 -9.63 -20.57
C ILE A 32 12.88 -8.65 -21.10
N MET A 33 12.16 -9.08 -22.13
CA MET A 33 10.92 -8.42 -22.58
C MET A 33 9.88 -8.64 -21.48
N ILE A 34 9.49 -7.59 -20.77
CA ILE A 34 8.28 -7.61 -19.95
C ILE A 34 7.16 -7.20 -20.89
N GLU A 35 6.29 -8.15 -21.20
CA GLU A 35 5.03 -7.88 -21.90
C GLU A 35 4.17 -7.00 -20.97
N ASP A 36 3.89 -5.78 -21.42
CA ASP A 36 2.89 -4.93 -20.80
C ASP A 36 1.51 -5.51 -21.14
N ASP A 37 0.86 -6.14 -20.16
CA ASP A 37 -0.57 -6.49 -20.22
C ASP A 37 -1.41 -5.19 -20.23
N ASP A 38 -1.62 -4.65 -21.44
CA ASP A 38 -2.63 -3.64 -21.72
C ASP A 38 -4.02 -4.32 -21.75
N ASP A 39 -4.82 -4.12 -20.69
CA ASP A 39 -6.24 -4.44 -20.67
C ASP A 39 -7.00 -3.51 -21.64
N ASN A 40 -6.97 -3.85 -22.93
CA ASN A 40 -7.83 -3.27 -23.96
C ASN A 40 -9.19 -3.98 -23.93
N GLN A 41 -10.16 -3.44 -23.18
CA GLN A 41 -11.56 -3.83 -23.32
C GLN A 41 -12.14 -3.23 -24.60
N SER A 42 -12.03 -3.97 -25.70
CA SER A 42 -12.90 -3.78 -26.86
C SER A 42 -14.28 -4.38 -26.57
N ASN A 43 -15.29 -3.52 -26.47
CA ASN A 43 -16.69 -3.90 -26.67
C ASN A 43 -16.82 -4.60 -28.03
N SER A 44 -17.47 -5.76 -28.03
CA SER A 44 -18.14 -6.28 -29.22
C SER A 44 -19.57 -6.59 -28.84
N ASP A 45 -20.46 -5.87 -29.48
CA ASP A 45 -21.88 -6.15 -29.59
C ASP A 45 -22.11 -7.60 -30.01
N ASN A 46 -23.16 -8.23 -29.45
CA ASN A 46 -23.95 -9.13 -30.28
C ASN A 46 -25.41 -9.09 -29.84
N LEU A 47 -26.22 -8.56 -30.75
CA LEU A 47 -27.67 -8.48 -30.72
C LEU A 47 -28.15 -9.58 -31.67
N GLU A 48 -28.92 -10.56 -31.19
CA GLU A 48 -29.96 -11.23 -31.97
C GLU A 48 -30.67 -12.26 -31.11
N ASN A 49 -31.94 -11.99 -30.78
CA ASN A 49 -32.88 -13.06 -30.48
C ASN A 49 -34.23 -12.66 -31.10
N GLN A 50 -34.46 -13.13 -32.33
CA GLN A 50 -35.76 -13.11 -32.97
C GLN A 50 -36.42 -14.48 -32.81
N SER A 51 -37.61 -14.44 -32.24
CA SER A 51 -38.79 -15.31 -32.44
C SER A 51 -38.66 -16.52 -33.38
N ASN A 52 -39.16 -17.68 -32.93
CA ASN A 52 -40.28 -18.30 -33.64
C ASN A 52 -41.09 -19.28 -32.79
N ALA A 53 -42.40 -19.29 -33.04
CA ALA A 53 -43.43 -20.11 -32.41
C ALA A 53 -43.64 -21.45 -33.16
N ASN A 54 -44.70 -22.17 -32.74
CA ASN A 54 -45.23 -23.46 -33.18
C ASN A 54 -44.51 -24.71 -32.64
N SER A 55 -45.18 -25.80 -32.26
CA SER A 55 -46.56 -26.27 -32.45
C SER A 55 -46.85 -27.30 -31.37
N GLY A 56 -48.12 -27.45 -30.99
CA GLY A 56 -48.55 -28.36 -29.92
C GLY A 56 -48.43 -29.85 -30.26
N ASP A 57 -48.53 -30.67 -29.22
CA ASP A 57 -49.23 -31.95 -29.24
C ASP A 57 -49.48 -32.41 -27.79
N ASP A 58 -50.71 -32.85 -27.52
CA ASP A 58 -51.14 -33.44 -26.25
C ASP A 58 -50.75 -34.92 -26.22
N THR A 59 -50.15 -35.42 -25.13
CA THR A 59 -50.47 -36.78 -24.65
C THR A 59 -50.05 -36.99 -23.20
N ASN A 60 -51.03 -37.44 -22.43
CA ASN A 60 -51.03 -37.89 -21.05
C ASN A 60 -50.55 -39.36 -20.96
N VAL A 61 -49.49 -39.69 -20.21
CA VAL A 61 -49.37 -40.97 -19.47
C VAL A 61 -48.47 -40.82 -18.22
N GLN A 62 -48.96 -41.42 -17.15
CA GLN A 62 -48.45 -41.67 -15.80
C GLN A 62 -47.03 -42.26 -15.66
N GLU A 63 -46.42 -41.91 -14.51
CA GLU A 63 -45.65 -42.78 -13.61
C GLU A 63 -44.18 -43.15 -13.96
N SER A 64 -43.23 -42.53 -13.26
CA SER A 64 -42.35 -43.23 -12.29
C SER A 64 -41.17 -42.37 -11.83
N GLU A 65 -40.80 -42.63 -10.59
CA GLU A 65 -39.82 -41.96 -9.76
C GLU A 65 -38.43 -41.80 -10.39
N SER A 66 -37.86 -40.60 -10.23
CA SER A 66 -36.42 -40.45 -10.06
C SER A 66 -36.16 -39.19 -9.25
N GLN A 67 -35.98 -39.41 -7.94
CA GLN A 67 -35.42 -38.42 -7.02
C GLN A 67 -33.99 -38.08 -7.45
N SER A 68 -33.87 -37.15 -8.41
CA SER A 68 -32.63 -36.45 -8.70
C SER A 68 -32.30 -35.60 -7.48
N ARG A 69 -31.43 -36.17 -6.64
CA ARG A 69 -30.74 -35.51 -5.54
C ARG A 69 -30.07 -34.25 -6.09
N ARG A 70 -30.75 -33.11 -5.93
CA ARG A 70 -30.16 -31.78 -6.07
C ARG A 70 -29.07 -31.67 -5.00
N ASN A 71 -27.86 -32.12 -5.33
CA ASN A 71 -26.65 -31.71 -4.66
C ASN A 71 -26.44 -30.23 -5.01
N SER A 72 -27.19 -29.38 -4.31
CA SER A 72 -26.84 -27.97 -4.18
C SER A 72 -25.48 -27.94 -3.51
N SER A 73 -24.45 -27.77 -4.34
CA SER A 73 -23.11 -27.46 -3.88
C SER A 73 -23.22 -26.14 -3.12
N ARG A 74 -23.46 -26.23 -1.81
CA ARG A 74 -23.21 -25.14 -0.87
C ARG A 74 -21.73 -24.84 -0.99
N ARG A 75 -21.38 -23.94 -1.91
CA ARG A 75 -20.10 -23.23 -1.91
C ARG A 75 -19.99 -22.54 -0.56
N ARG A 76 -19.40 -23.25 0.41
CA ARG A 76 -19.00 -22.66 1.68
C ARG A 76 -17.92 -21.64 1.32
N THR A 77 -18.28 -20.36 1.35
CA THR A 77 -17.29 -19.29 1.27
C THR A 77 -16.28 -19.52 2.38
N SER A 78 -15.00 -19.51 2.04
CA SER A 78 -13.92 -19.75 3.00
C SER A 78 -14.03 -18.72 4.15
N PRO A 79 -13.83 -19.12 5.43
CA PRO A 79 -13.87 -18.21 6.57
C PRO A 79 -12.97 -16.97 6.41
N ARG A 80 -11.88 -17.08 5.62
CA ARG A 80 -10.98 -15.97 5.31
C ARG A 80 -11.64 -14.89 4.45
N ILE A 81 -12.43 -15.29 3.43
CA ILE A 81 -13.15 -14.37 2.54
C ILE A 81 -14.18 -13.59 3.36
N THR A 82 -14.89 -14.26 4.26
CA THR A 82 -15.86 -13.63 5.16
C THR A 82 -15.19 -12.58 6.05
N ARG A 83 -14.05 -12.90 6.66
CA ARG A 83 -13.31 -11.98 7.53
C ARG A 83 -12.78 -10.74 6.79
N GLU A 84 -12.27 -10.90 5.57
CA GLU A 84 -11.79 -9.78 4.75
C GLU A 84 -12.95 -8.86 4.34
N GLN A 85 -14.11 -9.45 4.00
CA GLN A 85 -15.32 -8.70 3.70
C GLN A 85 -15.85 -7.93 4.92
N GLU A 86 -15.88 -8.54 6.11
CA GLU A 86 -16.28 -7.89 7.36
C GLU A 86 -15.39 -6.68 7.69
N LYS A 87 -14.07 -6.83 7.53
CA LYS A 87 -13.12 -5.72 7.70
C LYS A 87 -13.41 -4.59 6.73
N PHE A 88 -13.68 -4.89 5.46
CA PHE A 88 -14.02 -3.87 4.48
C PHE A 88 -15.31 -3.12 4.85
N GLN A 89 -16.34 -3.85 5.31
CA GLN A 89 -17.59 -3.21 5.78
C GLN A 89 -17.36 -2.32 7.00
N ALA A 90 -16.51 -2.74 7.95
CA ALA A 90 -16.14 -1.90 9.10
C ALA A 90 -15.44 -0.61 8.67
N LEU A 91 -14.55 -0.65 7.66
CA LEU A 91 -13.92 0.55 7.12
C LEU A 91 -14.97 1.50 6.51
N LEU A 92 -15.92 0.99 5.74
CA LEU A 92 -17.00 1.80 5.17
C LEU A 92 -17.85 2.46 6.28
N GLN A 93 -18.09 1.75 7.38
CA GLN A 93 -18.80 2.30 8.54
C GLN A 93 -18.01 3.44 9.18
N GLU A 94 -16.71 3.26 9.43
CA GLU A 94 -15.86 4.32 9.97
C GLU A 94 -15.86 5.57 9.07
N LEU A 95 -15.68 5.39 7.76
CA LEU A 95 -15.71 6.49 6.78
C LEU A 95 -17.06 7.22 6.69
N SER A 96 -18.17 6.49 6.92
CA SER A 96 -19.53 7.06 6.96
C SER A 96 -19.80 7.87 8.22
N THR A 97 -19.16 7.50 9.33
CA THR A 97 -19.44 8.07 10.65
C THR A 97 -19.04 9.54 10.70
N THR A 98 -19.93 10.41 11.20
CA THR A 98 -19.57 11.80 11.50
C THR A 98 -18.44 11.80 12.52
N CYS A 99 -17.38 12.58 12.28
CA CYS A 99 -16.30 12.77 13.25
C CYS A 99 -16.91 13.45 14.49
N LEU A 100 -17.38 12.66 15.46
CA LEU A 100 -17.89 13.17 16.72
C LEU A 100 -16.69 13.77 17.43
N LEU A 101 -16.59 15.09 17.35
CA LEU A 101 -15.63 15.97 18.02
C LEU A 101 -15.69 15.88 19.56
N TYR A 102 -16.28 14.84 20.14
CA TYR A 102 -16.53 14.74 21.57
C TYR A 102 -15.27 14.48 22.43
N THR A 103 -14.07 14.43 21.83
CA THR A 103 -12.81 14.43 22.59
C THR A 103 -11.94 15.66 22.32
N SER A 104 -12.51 16.73 21.77
CA SER A 104 -11.84 18.02 21.57
C SER A 104 -11.65 18.86 22.84
N ARG A 105 -11.37 18.21 23.98
CA ARG A 105 -10.85 18.88 25.18
C ARG A 105 -10.11 17.91 26.10
N SER A 106 -9.15 17.18 25.55
CA SER A 106 -8.03 16.73 26.38
C SER A 106 -6.78 17.12 25.62
N GLU A 107 -6.50 18.42 25.70
CA GLU A 107 -5.18 18.96 25.47
C GLU A 107 -4.16 18.06 26.18
N ASN A 108 -3.05 17.86 25.50
CA ASN A 108 -1.89 17.11 25.93
C ASN A 108 -1.38 17.66 27.26
N VAL A 109 -1.95 17.19 28.36
CA VAL A 109 -1.30 17.29 29.66
C VAL A 109 -0.74 15.90 29.88
N ASP A 110 0.53 15.74 29.50
CA ASP A 110 1.40 14.76 30.14
C ASP A 110 1.40 15.17 31.62
N TYR A 111 0.47 14.62 32.39
CA TYR A 111 0.56 14.71 33.83
C TYR A 111 1.76 13.86 34.19
N GLU A 112 2.84 14.55 34.54
CA GLU A 112 4.01 13.99 35.23
C GLU A 112 3.53 12.98 36.29
N GLU A 113 4.25 11.87 36.38
CA GLU A 113 3.93 10.79 37.31
C GLU A 113 4.00 11.31 38.75
N GLU A 114 2.84 11.54 39.37
CA GLU A 114 2.75 11.78 40.82
C GLU A 114 2.09 10.60 41.58
N ASP A 115 2.89 10.16 42.55
CA ASP A 115 2.62 9.52 43.83
C ASP A 115 1.87 8.20 43.81
N ALA A 116 2.61 7.13 44.09
CA ALA A 116 2.13 5.76 44.34
C ALA A 116 1.36 5.60 45.67
N ASN A 117 0.65 6.63 46.15
CA ASN A 117 0.00 6.63 47.46
C ASN A 117 -1.54 6.51 47.41
N GLY A 118 -2.10 6.04 46.29
CA GLY A 118 -3.54 5.85 46.11
C GLY A 118 -4.03 4.45 46.53
N SER A 119 -5.28 4.35 46.98
CA SER A 119 -5.97 3.08 47.24
C SER A 119 -6.01 2.18 45.99
N VAL A 120 -6.25 0.88 46.19
CA VAL A 120 -6.37 -0.10 45.07
C VAL A 120 -7.40 0.37 44.03
N SER A 121 -8.54 0.92 44.46
CA SER A 121 -9.56 1.47 43.57
C SER A 121 -9.05 2.68 42.77
N GLN A 122 -8.27 3.56 43.38
CA GLN A 122 -7.64 4.70 42.70
C GLN A 122 -6.60 4.22 41.68
N SER A 123 -5.82 3.18 42.01
CA SER A 123 -4.87 2.55 41.08
C SER A 123 -5.58 1.93 39.86
N LEU A 124 -6.68 1.18 40.08
CA LEU A 124 -7.48 0.61 38.99
C LEU A 124 -8.09 1.69 38.08
N ALA A 125 -8.61 2.77 38.67
CA ALA A 125 -9.13 3.90 37.88
C ALA A 125 -8.04 4.56 37.03
N ARG A 126 -6.83 4.75 37.59
CA ARG A 126 -5.66 5.26 36.84
C ARG A 126 -5.27 4.32 35.71
N LEU A 127 -5.24 3.01 35.93
CA LEU A 127 -4.94 2.01 34.88
C LEU A 127 -5.98 2.03 33.75
N TYR A 128 -7.28 2.11 34.08
CA TYR A 128 -8.33 2.25 33.08
C TYR A 128 -8.15 3.51 32.22
N GLN A 129 -7.90 4.66 32.86
CA GLN A 129 -7.62 5.92 32.14
C GLN A 129 -6.38 5.80 31.25
N LYS A 130 -5.29 5.20 31.74
CA LYS A 130 -4.06 4.95 30.95
C LYS A 130 -4.38 4.08 29.73
N ALA A 131 -5.17 3.02 29.89
CA ALA A 131 -5.58 2.13 28.79
C ALA A 131 -6.46 2.86 27.76
N THR A 132 -7.46 3.64 28.19
CA THR A 132 -8.31 4.45 27.30
C THR A 132 -7.48 5.47 26.52
N ARG A 133 -6.56 6.19 27.19
CA ARG A 133 -5.65 7.15 26.55
C ARG A 133 -4.74 6.46 25.53
N ALA A 134 -4.20 5.29 25.87
CA ALA A 134 -3.39 4.50 24.93
C ALA A 134 -4.18 4.13 23.66
N GLY A 135 -5.45 3.72 23.80
CA GLY A 135 -6.33 3.46 22.65
C GLY A 135 -6.53 4.69 21.76
N LEU A 136 -6.75 5.87 22.34
CA LEU A 136 -6.87 7.12 21.58
C LEU A 136 -5.57 7.49 20.86
N ARG A 137 -4.41 7.29 21.51
CA ARG A 137 -3.10 7.51 20.88
C ARG A 137 -2.90 6.58 19.67
N VAL A 138 -3.31 5.32 19.75
CA VAL A 138 -3.23 4.38 18.61
C VAL A 138 -4.07 4.89 17.43
N THR A 139 -5.33 5.30 17.67
CA THR A 139 -6.16 5.87 16.61
C THR A 139 -5.53 7.10 15.98
N LYS A 140 -5.04 8.04 16.80
CA LYS A 140 -4.38 9.25 16.29
C LYS A 140 -3.12 8.92 15.48
N ALA A 141 -2.28 8.01 15.98
CA ALA A 141 -1.09 7.57 15.26
C ALA A 141 -1.41 6.95 13.90
N ASN A 142 -2.46 6.12 13.81
CA ASN A 142 -2.93 5.58 12.52
C ASN A 142 -3.37 6.69 11.57
N GLN A 143 -4.16 7.67 12.05
CA GLN A 143 -4.63 8.80 11.23
C GLN A 143 -3.46 9.65 10.72
N ASP A 144 -2.51 9.96 11.60
CA ASP A 144 -1.30 10.73 11.26
C ASP A 144 -0.44 9.96 10.25
N GLU A 145 -0.26 8.64 10.44
CA GLU A 145 0.45 7.79 9.48
C GLU A 145 -0.21 7.80 8.10
N ILE A 146 -1.53 7.60 8.04
CA ILE A 146 -2.32 7.64 6.78
C ILE A 146 -2.15 9.01 6.10
N LEU A 147 -2.24 10.10 6.86
CA LEU A 147 -2.08 11.45 6.33
C LEU A 147 -0.67 11.70 5.77
N CYS A 148 0.37 11.24 6.46
CA CYS A 148 1.74 11.33 5.99
C CYS A 148 1.95 10.57 4.68
N TRP A 149 1.46 9.33 4.57
CA TRP A 149 1.54 8.56 3.32
C TRP A 149 0.74 9.18 2.18
N TYR A 150 -0.43 9.75 2.47
CA TYR A 150 -1.22 10.51 1.51
C TYR A 150 -0.42 11.70 0.94
N LYS A 151 0.10 12.56 1.83
CA LYS A 151 0.88 13.74 1.44
C LYS A 151 2.16 13.38 0.70
N TYR A 152 2.83 12.31 1.13
CA TYR A 152 3.99 11.77 0.42
C TYR A 152 3.65 11.37 -1.01
N ALA A 153 2.59 10.58 -1.23
CA ALA A 153 2.18 10.15 -2.56
C ALA A 153 1.74 11.32 -3.45
N GLU A 154 1.05 12.32 -2.88
CA GLU A 154 0.71 13.56 -3.57
C GLU A 154 1.96 14.34 -4.00
N GLY A 155 2.88 14.59 -3.08
CA GLY A 155 4.14 15.27 -3.35
C GLY A 155 4.98 14.54 -4.39
N PHE A 156 5.07 13.22 -4.29
CA PHE A 156 5.76 12.38 -5.27
C PHE A 156 5.17 12.56 -6.68
N LYS A 157 3.84 12.49 -6.82
CA LYS A 157 3.15 12.71 -8.11
C LYS A 157 3.38 14.11 -8.66
N ASN A 158 3.33 15.12 -7.79
CA ASN A 158 3.54 16.51 -8.20
C ASN A 158 4.98 16.73 -8.69
N ARG A 159 5.98 16.17 -7.99
CA ARG A 159 7.38 16.24 -8.41
C ARG A 159 7.62 15.53 -9.74
N VAL A 160 7.01 14.36 -9.97
CA VAL A 160 7.06 13.68 -11.27
C VAL A 160 6.49 14.57 -12.38
N ARG A 161 5.35 15.22 -12.14
CA ARG A 161 4.73 16.15 -13.10
C ARG A 161 5.64 17.35 -13.37
N GLU A 162 6.24 17.91 -12.33
CA GLU A 162 7.17 19.04 -12.42
C GLU A 162 8.38 18.70 -13.30
N ILE A 163 9.04 17.57 -13.05
CA ILE A 163 10.17 17.09 -13.86
C ILE A 163 9.77 16.96 -15.33
N ARG A 164 8.59 16.40 -15.62
CA ARG A 164 8.09 16.25 -17.00
C ARG A 164 7.71 17.59 -17.66
N SER A 165 7.37 18.60 -16.86
CA SER A 165 7.11 19.95 -17.38
C SER A 165 8.39 20.73 -17.66
N GLN A 166 9.46 20.46 -16.91
CA GLN A 166 10.78 21.08 -17.09
C GLN A 166 11.59 20.40 -18.21
N ASP A 167 11.42 19.09 -18.36
CA ASP A 167 12.10 18.26 -19.37
C ASP A 167 11.03 17.49 -20.15
N SER A 168 10.57 18.06 -21.26
CA SER A 168 9.53 17.46 -22.10
C SER A 168 9.95 16.14 -22.75
N SER A 169 11.25 15.84 -22.78
CA SER A 169 11.79 14.56 -23.26
C SER A 169 11.72 13.46 -22.18
N ALA A 170 11.54 13.83 -20.90
CA ALA A 170 11.47 12.87 -19.82
C ALA A 170 10.18 12.05 -19.87
N THR A 171 10.33 10.75 -20.10
CA THR A 171 9.25 9.77 -19.92
C THR A 171 8.86 9.68 -18.45
N ASP A 172 7.63 9.22 -18.19
CA ASP A 172 7.13 9.05 -16.83
C ASP A 172 7.99 8.07 -15.97
N PRO A 173 8.49 6.93 -16.50
CA PRO A 173 9.46 6.08 -15.79
C PRO A 173 10.77 6.81 -15.45
N THR A 174 11.31 7.62 -16.37
CA THR A 174 12.53 8.40 -16.14
C THR A 174 12.31 9.45 -15.06
N ALA A 175 11.20 10.20 -15.13
CA ALA A 175 10.86 11.20 -14.13
C ALA A 175 10.71 10.57 -12.74
N ARG A 176 10.02 9.42 -12.62
CA ARG A 176 9.89 8.68 -11.35
C ARG A 176 11.24 8.23 -10.80
N SER A 177 12.12 7.70 -11.65
CA SER A 177 13.47 7.28 -11.27
C SER A 177 14.28 8.46 -10.73
N ARG A 178 14.14 9.65 -11.32
CA ARG A 178 14.75 10.89 -10.81
C ARG A 178 14.20 11.23 -9.42
N VAL A 179 12.88 11.23 -9.21
CA VAL A 179 12.29 11.50 -7.88
C VAL A 179 12.74 10.48 -6.84
N TYR A 180 12.79 9.19 -7.18
CA TYR A 180 13.27 8.18 -6.23
C TYR A 180 14.72 8.45 -5.80
N ARG A 181 15.60 8.83 -6.73
CA ARG A 181 16.98 9.20 -6.42
C ARG A 181 17.06 10.46 -5.55
N GLU A 182 16.26 11.48 -5.83
CA GLU A 182 16.18 12.69 -5.00
C GLU A 182 15.78 12.34 -3.55
N VAL A 183 14.76 11.49 -3.37
CA VAL A 183 14.29 11.10 -2.04
C VAL A 183 15.30 10.21 -1.31
N THR A 184 15.93 9.24 -1.97
CA THR A 184 16.90 8.35 -1.32
C THR A 184 18.19 9.07 -0.91
N GLN A 185 18.57 10.16 -1.59
CA GLN A 185 19.68 11.01 -1.16
C GLN A 185 19.46 11.60 0.25
N HIS A 186 18.22 11.81 0.65
CA HIS A 186 17.86 12.32 1.97
C HIS A 186 17.54 11.23 3.00
N LEU A 187 17.54 9.95 2.60
CA LEU A 187 17.20 8.80 3.44
C LEU A 187 18.32 7.75 3.41
N PRO A 188 19.51 8.06 3.98
CA PRO A 188 20.61 7.10 4.03
C PRO A 188 20.14 5.83 4.76
N GLY A 189 20.30 4.67 4.13
CA GLY A 189 19.83 3.37 4.63
C GLY A 189 18.55 2.84 3.98
N ILE A 190 17.84 3.65 3.19
CA ILE A 190 16.69 3.18 2.39
C ILE A 190 17.11 2.99 0.94
N THR A 191 16.93 1.77 0.42
CA THR A 191 17.18 1.47 -1.00
C THR A 191 16.04 1.99 -1.88
N GLU A 192 16.35 2.28 -3.14
CA GLU A 192 15.33 2.70 -4.11
C GLU A 192 14.23 1.65 -4.30
N ALA A 193 14.59 0.35 -4.26
CA ALA A 193 13.64 -0.75 -4.35
C ALA A 193 12.65 -0.76 -3.17
N ASN A 194 13.11 -0.50 -1.95
CA ASN A 194 12.24 -0.39 -0.78
C ASN A 194 11.33 0.84 -0.89
N LEU A 195 11.88 1.97 -1.35
CA LEU A 195 11.12 3.20 -1.56
C LEU A 195 10.02 3.01 -2.63
N ARG A 196 10.32 2.32 -3.73
CA ARG A 196 9.34 1.96 -4.77
C ARG A 196 8.17 1.17 -4.19
N LYS A 197 8.43 0.14 -3.36
CA LYS A 197 7.38 -0.64 -2.69
C LYS A 197 6.51 0.21 -1.76
N LYS A 198 7.13 1.05 -0.93
CA LYS A 198 6.39 1.99 -0.04
C LYS A 198 5.58 3.01 -0.83
N THR A 199 6.11 3.50 -1.94
CA THR A 199 5.42 4.44 -2.83
C THR A 199 4.21 3.80 -3.49
N GLN A 200 4.30 2.55 -3.92
CA GLN A 200 3.16 1.82 -4.46
C GLN A 200 2.03 1.67 -3.42
N LYS A 201 2.37 1.34 -2.17
CA LYS A 201 1.40 1.31 -1.06
C LYS A 201 0.76 2.68 -0.82
N ALA A 202 1.57 3.73 -0.77
CA ALA A 202 1.10 5.10 -0.55
C ALA A 202 0.16 5.59 -1.68
N ARG A 203 0.38 5.14 -2.93
CA ARG A 203 -0.52 5.45 -4.06
C ARG A 203 -1.94 4.95 -3.84
N ASN A 204 -2.13 3.78 -3.22
CA ASN A 204 -3.47 3.28 -2.92
C ASN A 204 -4.21 4.16 -1.90
N ILE A 205 -3.51 4.58 -0.84
CA ILE A 205 -4.04 5.55 0.14
C ILE A 205 -4.43 6.86 -0.57
N TYR A 206 -3.54 7.38 -1.42
CA TYR A 206 -3.81 8.59 -2.20
C TYR A 206 -5.05 8.46 -3.09
N LYS A 207 -5.20 7.36 -3.83
CA LYS A 207 -6.35 7.12 -4.72
C LYS A 207 -7.68 7.21 -3.97
N VAL A 208 -7.75 6.65 -2.77
CA VAL A 208 -8.96 6.72 -1.93
C VAL A 208 -9.22 8.17 -1.51
N PHE A 209 -8.29 8.77 -0.76
CA PHE A 209 -8.56 10.04 -0.06
C PHE A 209 -8.52 11.28 -0.95
N VAL A 210 -7.90 11.22 -2.13
CA VAL A 210 -7.99 12.33 -3.11
C VAL A 210 -9.40 12.46 -3.66
N ARG A 211 -10.17 11.36 -3.72
CA ARG A 211 -11.53 11.33 -4.27
C ARG A 211 -12.59 11.61 -3.21
N ILE A 212 -12.44 11.01 -2.03
CA ILE A 212 -13.45 11.13 -0.96
C ILE A 212 -13.17 12.27 0.03
N GLY A 213 -12.03 12.95 -0.11
CA GLY A 213 -11.60 14.05 0.75
C GLY A 213 -10.71 13.61 1.93
N THR A 214 -9.65 14.38 2.19
CA THR A 214 -8.69 14.13 3.27
C THR A 214 -9.29 14.30 4.67
N ASN A 215 -10.38 15.06 4.81
CA ASN A 215 -11.15 15.17 6.04
C ASN A 215 -11.71 13.83 6.51
N LYS A 216 -11.91 12.85 5.62
CA LYS A 216 -12.35 11.50 5.99
C LYS A 216 -11.26 10.66 6.65
N ILE A 217 -9.98 11.02 6.54
CA ILE A 217 -8.89 10.37 7.29
C ILE A 217 -9.16 10.46 8.79
N LYS A 218 -9.67 11.61 9.28
CA LYS A 218 -10.04 11.83 10.69
C LYS A 218 -11.16 10.90 11.20
N ARG A 219 -11.82 10.18 10.30
CA ARG A 219 -12.90 9.23 10.63
C ARG A 219 -12.40 7.79 10.80
N VAL A 220 -11.18 7.50 10.32
CA VAL A 220 -10.55 6.19 10.46
C VAL A 220 -10.10 5.99 11.91
N LYS A 221 -10.56 4.92 12.57
CA LYS A 221 -10.30 4.62 13.98
C LYS A 221 -9.44 3.37 14.15
N SER A 222 -9.82 2.28 13.49
CA SER A 222 -9.22 0.95 13.71
C SER A 222 -8.32 0.45 12.58
N PHE A 223 -8.21 1.19 11.48
CA PHE A 223 -7.40 0.80 10.32
C PHE A 223 -6.06 1.54 10.31
N SER A 224 -4.97 0.80 10.10
CA SER A 224 -3.64 1.34 9.84
C SER A 224 -3.47 1.75 8.38
N ALA A 225 -2.40 2.48 8.08
CA ALA A 225 -2.04 2.81 6.69
C ALA A 225 -1.79 1.54 5.86
N ASP A 226 -1.14 0.53 6.44
CA ASP A 226 -0.89 -0.75 5.76
C ASP A 226 -2.20 -1.44 5.38
N ALA A 227 -3.20 -1.45 6.27
CA ALA A 227 -4.52 -2.04 5.98
C ALA A 227 -5.21 -1.32 4.81
N ILE A 228 -5.21 0.01 4.79
CA ILE A 228 -5.80 0.78 3.69
C ILE A 228 -5.00 0.59 2.39
N SER A 229 -3.67 0.53 2.47
CA SER A 229 -2.82 0.33 1.29
C SER A 229 -3.03 -1.03 0.62
N SER A 230 -3.54 -2.01 1.37
CA SER A 230 -3.80 -3.37 0.91
C SER A 230 -5.15 -3.57 0.20
N LEU A 231 -5.99 -2.52 0.12
CA LEU A 231 -7.27 -2.59 -0.58
C LEU A 231 -7.07 -2.90 -2.07
N SER A 232 -7.92 -3.76 -2.62
CA SER A 232 -7.94 -4.03 -4.07
C SER A 232 -8.46 -2.83 -4.85
N SER A 233 -8.17 -2.80 -6.17
CA SER A 233 -8.73 -1.77 -7.07
C SER A 233 -10.27 -1.72 -6.99
N THR A 234 -10.93 -2.88 -6.91
CA THR A 234 -12.39 -2.97 -6.78
C THR A 234 -12.89 -2.41 -5.46
N GLN A 235 -12.23 -2.72 -4.34
CA GLN A 235 -12.58 -2.16 -3.02
C GLN A 235 -12.39 -0.64 -2.98
N ILE A 236 -11.29 -0.14 -3.57
CA ILE A 236 -11.04 1.31 -3.70
C ILE A 236 -12.17 1.97 -4.49
N GLN A 237 -12.57 1.39 -5.63
CA GLN A 237 -13.64 1.94 -6.44
C GLN A 237 -14.97 1.96 -5.68
N SER A 238 -15.33 0.88 -4.98
CA SER A 238 -16.54 0.83 -4.15
C SER A 238 -16.55 1.87 -3.03
N ILE A 239 -15.38 2.21 -2.45
CA ILE A 239 -15.28 3.32 -1.48
C ILE A 239 -15.55 4.65 -2.19
N ILE A 240 -14.93 4.87 -3.36
CA ILE A 240 -15.08 6.11 -4.13
C ILE A 240 -16.55 6.32 -4.49
N ASP A 241 -17.19 5.33 -5.13
CA ASP A 241 -18.59 5.42 -5.59
C ASP A 241 -19.56 5.73 -4.45
N ARG A 242 -19.25 5.31 -3.22
CA ARG A 242 -20.08 5.55 -2.04
C ARG A 242 -19.91 6.95 -1.44
N PHE A 243 -18.79 7.63 -1.65
CA PHE A 243 -18.41 8.80 -0.88
C PHE A 243 -17.89 10.01 -1.67
N SER A 244 -17.68 9.89 -2.98
CA SER A 244 -17.27 10.99 -3.87
C SER A 244 -18.45 11.79 -4.39
#